data_AF-A0A4Y2FMM3-F1
#
_entry.id   AF-A0A4Y2FMM3-F1
#
_cell.length_a   1.000
_cell.length_b   1.000
_cell.length_c   1.000
_cell.angle_alpha   90.00
_cell.angle_beta   90.00
_cell.angle_gamma   90.00
#
_symmetry.space_group_name_H-M   'P 1'
#
loop_
_entity.id
_entity.type
_entity.pdbx_description
1 polymer ?
#
loop_
_entity_poly.entity_id
_entity_poly.type
_entity_poly.pdbx_seq_one_letter_code
_entity_poly.pdbx_strand_id
1 'polypeptide(L)'
;MSMVQDNIFVGQMPKRIIVGCVENDAFHGTFQKSPFDFKHFDMNFIGIYVDGQPIPHNPNELNFDANNYTKDYYSLFSGTDKFGQDQGLLISREEYINGNTLFAFNLTLIFVTETI
;
A
#
# COMPACT_ATOMS: atom_id res chain seq x y z
N MET A 1 -12.77 -2.15 12.43
CA MET A 1 -12.09 -0.93 12.92
C MET A 1 -11.59 -0.18 11.70
N SER A 2 -11.77 1.14 11.62
CA SER A 2 -11.14 1.98 10.59
C SER A 2 -10.09 2.87 11.26
N MET A 3 -9.05 3.22 10.52
CA MET A 3 -7.99 4.12 10.99
C MET A 3 -7.74 5.17 9.92
N VAL A 4 -7.74 6.44 10.32
CA VAL A 4 -7.39 7.57 9.46
C VAL A 4 -6.31 8.34 10.19
N GLN A 5 -5.17 8.56 9.53
CA GLN A 5 -4.05 9.30 10.07
C GLN A 5 -3.81 10.53 9.21
N ASP A 6 -4.09 11.70 9.79
CA ASP A 6 -3.84 12.98 9.14
C ASP A 6 -2.38 13.43 9.32
N ASN A 7 -1.92 14.29 8.41
CA ASN A 7 -0.60 14.94 8.47
C ASN A 7 0.58 13.96 8.65
N ILE A 8 0.50 12.79 8.00
CA ILE A 8 1.56 11.76 7.99
C ILE A 8 2.92 12.29 7.53
N PHE A 9 2.94 13.30 6.67
CA PHE A 9 4.16 13.98 6.22
C PHE A 9 3.96 15.49 6.32
N VAL A 10 4.94 16.18 6.89
CA VAL A 10 4.97 17.66 6.98
C VAL A 10 6.10 18.16 6.08
N GLY A 11 5.76 19.05 5.13
CA GLY A 11 6.73 19.63 4.21
C GLY A 11 6.68 19.01 2.82
N GLN A 12 7.79 18.41 2.36
CA GLN A 12 7.87 17.86 1.01
C GLN A 12 7.01 16.61 0.84
N MET A 13 6.19 16.61 -0.21
CA MET A 13 5.37 15.48 -0.57
C MET A 13 6.23 14.31 -1.08
N PRO A 14 6.06 13.09 -0.55
CA PRO A 14 6.80 11.93 -1.04
C PRO A 14 6.35 11.57 -2.46
N LYS A 15 7.28 11.05 -3.27
CA LYS A 15 6.96 10.52 -4.61
C LYS A 15 6.27 9.15 -4.57
N ARG A 16 6.33 8.49 -3.42
CA ARG A 16 5.83 7.12 -3.23
C ARG A 16 5.51 6.87 -1.76
N ILE A 17 4.43 6.16 -1.51
CA ILE A 17 4.07 5.65 -0.19
C ILE A 17 3.89 4.14 -0.30
N ILE A 18 4.47 3.39 0.63
CA ILE A 18 4.25 1.95 0.80
C ILE A 18 3.67 1.75 2.19
N VAL A 19 2.53 1.09 2.28
CA VAL A 19 1.83 0.80 3.53
C VAL A 19 1.85 -0.70 3.78
N GLY A 20 2.23 -1.08 5.00
CA GLY A 20 2.16 -2.46 5.49
C GLY A 20 1.58 -2.46 6.89
N CYS A 21 0.74 -3.44 7.20
CA CYS A 21 0.18 -3.62 8.53
C CYS A 21 0.84 -4.80 9.21
N VAL A 22 1.14 -4.67 10.50
CA VAL A 22 1.73 -5.74 11.31
C VAL A 22 0.95 -5.90 12.61
N GLU A 23 1.08 -7.07 13.24
CA GLU A 23 0.48 -7.29 14.55
C GLU A 23 1.15 -6.39 15.60
N ASN A 24 0.36 -5.94 16.58
CA ASN A 24 0.87 -5.06 17.64
C ASN A 24 2.02 -5.72 18.43
N ASP A 25 1.91 -7.02 18.74
CA ASP A 25 2.96 -7.78 19.41
C ASP A 25 4.24 -7.89 18.55
N ALA A 26 4.08 -8.04 17.23
CA ALA A 26 5.20 -8.07 16.30
C ALA A 26 5.93 -6.72 16.24
N PHE A 27 5.17 -5.62 16.28
CA PHE A 27 5.70 -4.27 16.37
C PHE A 27 6.46 -4.02 17.68
N HIS A 28 5.95 -4.51 18.81
CA HIS A 28 6.63 -4.42 20.11
C HIS A 28 7.81 -5.38 20.27
N GLY A 29 7.98 -6.33 19.35
CA GLY A 29 9.14 -7.22 19.31
C GLY A 29 9.04 -8.47 20.18
N THR A 30 7.87 -9.13 20.22
CA THR A 30 7.78 -10.46 20.85
C THR A 30 8.61 -11.49 20.08
N PHE A 31 9.38 -12.33 20.79
CA PHE A 31 10.29 -13.32 20.19
C PHE A 31 9.64 -14.29 19.19
N GLN A 32 8.34 -14.56 19.31
CA GLN A 32 7.62 -15.50 18.45
C GLN A 32 7.09 -14.88 17.15
N LYS A 33 7.16 -13.54 17.01
CA LYS A 33 6.56 -12.82 15.86
C LYS A 33 7.59 -11.94 15.16
N SER A 34 7.39 -11.72 13.87
CA SER A 34 8.29 -10.92 13.03
C SER A 34 7.64 -9.58 12.67
N PRO A 35 8.33 -8.44 12.80
CA PRO A 35 7.83 -7.13 12.33
C PRO A 35 7.82 -7.01 10.80
N PHE A 36 8.23 -8.05 10.07
CA PHE A 36 8.18 -8.12 8.61
C PHE A 36 7.08 -9.06 8.10
N ASP A 37 6.23 -9.58 8.98
CA ASP A 37 5.03 -10.34 8.62
C ASP A 37 3.86 -9.37 8.38
N PHE A 38 3.74 -8.91 7.13
CA PHE A 38 2.76 -7.91 6.72
C PHE A 38 1.43 -8.55 6.37
N LYS A 39 0.46 -8.45 7.27
CA LYS A 39 -0.86 -9.09 7.11
C LYS A 39 -1.87 -8.13 6.53
N HIS A 40 -2.82 -8.67 5.75
CA HIS A 40 -3.93 -7.90 5.21
C HIS A 40 -5.02 -7.57 6.24
N PHE A 41 -5.12 -8.34 7.33
CA PHE A 41 -6.13 -8.18 8.39
C PHE A 41 -7.58 -8.06 7.88
N ASP A 42 -7.90 -8.75 6.79
CA ASP A 42 -9.19 -8.67 6.09
C ASP A 42 -9.66 -7.23 5.83
N MET A 43 -8.71 -6.35 5.50
CA MET A 43 -8.98 -4.96 5.17
C MET A 43 -9.88 -4.88 3.93
N ASN A 44 -10.92 -4.03 4.01
CA ASN A 44 -11.88 -3.84 2.92
C ASN A 44 -11.60 -2.58 2.09
N PHE A 45 -10.91 -1.58 2.65
CA PHE A 45 -10.64 -0.32 1.98
C PHE A 45 -9.27 0.22 2.38
N ILE A 46 -8.52 0.70 1.41
CA ILE A 46 -7.30 1.49 1.63
C ILE A 46 -7.24 2.65 0.65
N GLY A 47 -6.81 3.82 1.13
CA GLY A 47 -6.65 5.00 0.29
C GLY A 47 -5.73 6.01 0.95
N ILE A 48 -5.14 6.84 0.11
CA ILE A 48 -4.31 7.98 0.53
C ILE A 48 -5.01 9.24 0.06
N TYR A 49 -4.98 10.27 0.89
CA TYR A 49 -5.51 11.59 0.57
C TYR A 49 -4.37 12.59 0.59
N VAL A 50 -4.31 13.43 -0.45
CA VAL A 50 -3.37 14.54 -0.56
C VAL A 50 -4.20 15.80 -0.72
N ASP A 51 -4.07 16.74 0.22
CA ASP A 51 -4.86 17.98 0.27
C ASP A 51 -6.37 17.74 0.14
N GLY A 52 -6.85 16.66 0.78
CA GLY A 52 -8.26 16.25 0.75
C GLY A 52 -8.71 15.50 -0.51
N GLN A 53 -7.85 15.35 -1.52
CA GLN A 53 -8.14 14.60 -2.73
C GLN A 53 -7.67 13.14 -2.62
N PRO A 54 -8.53 12.13 -2.88
CA PRO A 54 -8.13 10.74 -2.87
C PRO A 54 -7.19 10.41 -4.03
N ILE A 55 -6.15 9.63 -3.75
CA ILE A 55 -5.16 9.19 -4.73
C ILE A 55 -4.97 7.68 -4.65
N PRO A 56 -5.29 6.93 -5.73
CA PRO A 56 -5.99 7.38 -6.95
C PRO A 56 -7.44 7.83 -6.67
N HIS A 57 -8.14 8.39 -7.67
CA HIS A 57 -9.46 9.03 -7.57
C HIS A 57 -10.49 8.33 -6.65
N ASN A 58 -10.44 7.00 -6.52
CA ASN A 58 -11.21 6.25 -5.54
C ASN A 58 -10.26 5.42 -4.67
N PRO A 59 -10.52 5.30 -3.35
CA PRO A 59 -9.88 4.30 -2.50
C PRO A 59 -10.00 2.90 -3.12
N ASN A 60 -9.00 2.06 -2.91
CA ASN A 60 -9.03 0.68 -3.38
C ASN A 60 -9.95 -0.13 -2.46
N GLU A 61 -10.94 -0.77 -3.07
CA GLU A 61 -11.78 -1.76 -2.41
C GLU A 61 -11.09 -3.11 -2.46
N LEU A 62 -11.03 -3.78 -1.32
CA LEU A 62 -10.32 -5.01 -1.11
C LEU A 62 -11.29 -6.11 -0.68
N ASN A 63 -11.15 -7.29 -1.26
CA ASN A 63 -11.78 -8.50 -0.75
C ASN A 63 -10.87 -9.70 -1.03
N PHE A 64 -10.26 -10.23 0.03
CA PHE A 64 -9.27 -11.30 -0.06
C PHE A 64 -9.90 -12.65 -0.44
N ASP A 65 -11.12 -12.92 0.05
CA ASP A 65 -11.87 -14.14 -0.28
C ASP A 65 -12.34 -14.15 -1.75
N ALA A 66 -12.76 -13.00 -2.26
CA ALA A 66 -13.22 -12.84 -3.64
C ALA A 66 -12.09 -12.53 -4.63
N ASN A 67 -10.83 -12.60 -4.22
CA ASN A 67 -9.65 -12.29 -5.04
C ASN A 67 -9.57 -10.83 -5.56
N ASN A 68 -10.32 -9.92 -4.95
CA ASN A 68 -10.32 -8.49 -5.23
C ASN A 68 -9.19 -7.78 -4.46
N TYR A 69 -7.95 -8.20 -4.67
CA TYR A 69 -6.71 -7.53 -4.20
C TYR A 69 -5.66 -7.42 -5.30
N THR A 70 -6.00 -7.93 -6.48
CA THR A 70 -5.07 -8.11 -7.60
C THR A 70 -4.52 -6.78 -8.09
N LYS A 71 -5.34 -5.72 -8.09
CA LYS A 71 -4.92 -4.36 -8.45
C LYS A 71 -3.85 -3.83 -7.50
N ASP A 72 -4.00 -4.08 -6.20
CA ASP A 72 -3.06 -3.66 -5.16
C ASP A 72 -1.76 -4.47 -5.17
N TYR A 73 -1.83 -5.77 -5.48
CA TYR A 73 -0.61 -6.54 -5.78
C TYR A 73 0.11 -5.96 -7.01
N TYR A 74 -0.61 -5.63 -8.09
CA TYR A 74 -0.01 -5.00 -9.26
C TYR A 74 0.56 -3.61 -8.98
N SER A 75 0.01 -2.86 -8.00
CA SER A 75 0.53 -1.54 -7.65
C SER A 75 1.95 -1.60 -7.08
N LEU A 76 2.40 -2.74 -6.56
CA LEU A 76 3.80 -2.94 -6.14
C LEU A 76 4.79 -2.86 -7.31
N PHE A 77 4.39 -3.23 -8.53
CA PHE A 77 5.26 -3.10 -9.71
C PHE A 77 5.45 -1.63 -10.09
N SER A 78 4.36 -0.87 -10.18
CA SER A 78 4.42 0.57 -10.51
C SER A 78 4.99 1.40 -9.35
N GLY A 79 4.76 0.95 -8.12
CA GLY A 79 5.32 1.48 -6.90
C GLY A 79 6.75 1.01 -6.61
N THR A 80 7.39 0.22 -7.47
CA THR A 80 8.83 -0.09 -7.35
C THR A 80 9.59 0.10 -8.66
N ASP A 81 8.98 0.82 -9.61
CA ASP A 81 9.50 1.09 -10.96
C ASP A 81 9.84 -0.16 -11.78
N LYS A 82 9.24 -1.31 -11.43
CA LYS A 82 9.39 -2.59 -12.15
C LYS A 82 8.29 -2.84 -13.18
N PHE A 83 7.29 -1.95 -13.24
CA PHE A 83 6.22 -2.08 -14.22
C PHE A 83 6.78 -2.00 -15.65
N GLY A 84 6.52 -3.04 -16.45
CA GLY A 84 7.00 -3.14 -17.83
C GLY A 84 8.49 -3.49 -17.98
N GLN A 85 9.18 -3.81 -16.89
CA GLN A 85 10.56 -4.31 -16.92
C GLN A 85 10.56 -5.85 -16.98
N ASP A 86 11.64 -6.44 -17.51
CA ASP A 86 11.91 -7.89 -17.41
C ASP A 86 12.44 -8.25 -16.01
N GLN A 87 11.72 -7.78 -14.98
CA GLN A 87 12.04 -7.98 -13.57
C GLN A 87 10.75 -8.21 -12.78
N GLY A 88 10.68 -9.34 -12.09
CA GLY A 88 9.56 -9.66 -11.20
C GLY A 88 9.60 -8.92 -9.87
N LEU A 89 8.53 -9.09 -9.10
CA LEU A 89 8.58 -8.92 -7.65
C LEU A 89 9.16 -10.20 -7.03
N LEU A 90 9.93 -10.06 -5.95
CA LEU A 90 10.41 -11.21 -5.15
C LEU A 90 9.30 -11.80 -4.25
N ILE A 91 8.06 -11.40 -4.48
CA ILE A 91 6.87 -11.79 -3.72
C ILE A 91 5.88 -12.29 -4.76
N SER A 92 5.47 -13.55 -4.67
CA SER A 92 4.41 -14.10 -5.51
C SER A 92 3.03 -13.59 -5.08
N ARG A 93 2.01 -13.82 -5.91
CA ARG A 93 0.62 -13.48 -5.55
C ARG A 93 0.12 -14.29 -4.36
N GLU A 94 0.58 -15.53 -4.24
CA GLU A 94 0.26 -16.42 -3.12
C GLU A 94 0.97 -15.95 -1.84
N GLU A 95 2.23 -15.54 -1.92
CA GLU A 95 2.98 -15.00 -0.79
C GLU A 95 2.42 -13.65 -0.32
N TYR A 96 1.88 -12.86 -1.25
CA TYR A 96 1.26 -11.56 -0.97
C TYR A 96 0.10 -11.67 0.02
N ILE A 97 -0.81 -12.63 -0.18
CA ILE A 97 -1.95 -12.84 0.73
C ILE A 97 -1.56 -13.56 2.03
N ASN A 98 -0.39 -14.21 2.06
CA ASN A 98 0.07 -15.03 3.19
C ASN A 98 1.16 -14.34 4.04
N GLY A 99 1.03 -13.03 4.29
CA GLY A 99 1.96 -12.31 5.19
C GLY A 99 2.96 -11.40 4.49
N ASN A 100 2.82 -11.14 3.19
CA ASN A 100 3.60 -10.13 2.46
C ASN A 100 2.71 -9.05 1.83
N THR A 101 1.61 -8.69 2.50
CA THR A 101 0.64 -7.72 1.98
C THR A 101 1.14 -6.29 2.17
N LEU A 102 1.67 -5.72 1.10
CA LEU A 102 2.08 -4.32 1.01
C LEU A 102 1.23 -3.56 -0.02
N PHE A 103 0.94 -2.30 0.25
CA PHE A 103 0.17 -1.44 -0.65
C PHE A 103 1.06 -0.30 -1.11
N ALA A 104 1.34 -0.21 -2.40
CA ALA A 104 2.14 0.87 -2.95
C ALA A 104 1.30 1.89 -3.71
N PHE A 105 1.58 3.16 -3.42
CA PHE A 105 0.97 4.31 -4.06
C PHE A 105 2.09 5.13 -4.70
N ASN A 106 2.06 5.22 -6.03
CA ASN A 106 2.98 6.07 -6.78
C ASN A 106 2.35 7.47 -6.92
N LEU A 107 3.01 8.47 -6.35
CA LEU A 107 2.57 9.87 -6.32
C LEU A 107 3.33 10.73 -7.35
N THR A 108 4.32 10.15 -8.05
CA THR A 108 5.15 10.84 -9.05
C THR A 108 4.33 11.43 -10.20
N LEU A 109 3.17 10.85 -10.49
CA LEU A 109 2.28 11.31 -11.57
C LEU A 109 1.45 12.55 -11.19
N ILE A 110 1.55 13.04 -9.95
CA ILE A 110 0.99 14.34 -9.56
C ILE A 110 2.02 15.42 -9.93
N PHE A 111 2.23 15.59 -11.24
CA PHE A 111 2.68 16.87 -11.76
C PHE A 111 1.41 17.68 -12.02
N VAL A 112 1.10 18.57 -11.08
CA VAL A 112 0.60 19.92 -11.33
C VAL A 112 -0.37 20.00 -12.52
N THR A 113 -1.64 19.67 -12.30
CA THR A 113 -2.71 20.46 -12.94
C THR A 113 -2.83 21.79 -12.19
N GLU A 114 -1.76 22.59 -12.16
CA GLU A 114 -1.96 24.02 -12.11
C GLU A 114 -2.38 24.42 -13.51
N THR A 115 -3.62 24.89 -13.54
CA THR A 115 -4.30 25.51 -14.66
C THR A 115 -3.41 26.57 -15.29
N ILE A 116 -3.23 26.50 -16.61
CA ILE A 116 -2.89 27.68 -17.43
C ILE A 116 -4.18 28.46 -17.69
#